data_AF-A0A2T4D949-F1
#
_entry.id   AF-A0A2T4D949-F1
#
_cell.length_a   1.000
_cell.length_b   1.000
_cell.length_c   1.000
_cell.angle_alpha   90.00
_cell.angle_beta   90.00
_cell.angle_gamma   90.00
#
_symmetry.space_group_name_H-M   'P 1'
#
loop_
_entity.id
_entity.type
_entity.pdbx_description
1 polymer ?
#
loop_
_entity_poly.entity_id
_entity_poly.type
_entity_poly.pdbx_seq_one_letter_code
_entity_poly.pdbx_strand_id
1 'polypeptide(L)' 'MAPSIWQLLIVLVIIVLIFGTKRLRNIGSDLGSAVKGFKKSSTDDEQDQSAKKELPEDRKDN' A
#
# COMPACT_ATOMS: atom_id res chain seq x y z
N MET A 1 -11.02 -15.49 -18.71
CA MET A 1 -9.57 -15.57 -18.98
C MET A 1 -8.97 -14.23 -18.59
N ALA A 2 -8.32 -14.15 -17.42
CA ALA A 2 -7.72 -12.90 -16.96
C ALA A 2 -6.49 -12.56 -17.82
N PRO A 3 -6.21 -11.27 -18.09
CA PRO A 3 -4.98 -10.90 -18.76
C PRO A 3 -3.80 -11.42 -17.95
N SER A 4 -2.91 -12.14 -18.63
CA SER A 4 -1.72 -12.70 -17.98
C SER A 4 -0.84 -11.55 -17.51
N ILE A 5 -0.16 -11.69 -16.38
CA ILE A 5 0.71 -10.65 -15.80
C ILE A 5 1.72 -10.11 -16.84
N TRP A 6 2.20 -10.98 -17.73
CA TRP A 6 3.06 -10.61 -18.85
C TRP A 6 2.42 -9.65 -19.87
N GLN A 7 1.12 -9.80 -20.14
CA GLN A 7 0.39 -8.92 -21.05
C GLN A 7 0.21 -7.52 -20.44
N LEU A 8 -0.08 -7.46 -19.12
CA LEU A 8 -0.19 -6.19 -18.41
C LEU A 8 1.12 -5.41 -18.41
N LEU A 9 2.27 -6.07 -18.27
CA LEU A 9 3.58 -5.42 -18.36
C LEU A 9 3.84 -4.83 -19.75
N ILE A 10 3.52 -5.55 -20.83
CA ILE A 10 3.66 -5.03 -22.20
C ILE A 10 2.81 -3.78 -22.38
N VAL A 11 1.54 -3.81 -21.95
CA VAL A 11 0.63 -2.67 -22.09
C VAL A 11 1.12 -1.48 -21.25
N LEU A 12 1.61 -1.72 -20.04
CA LEU A 12 2.16 -0.70 -19.17
C LEU A 12 3.35 0.02 -19.82
N VAL A 13 4.26 -0.74 -20.45
CA VAL A 13 5.42 -0.16 -21.15
C VAL A 13 4.96 0.75 -22.29
N ILE A 14 3.96 0.34 -23.08
CA ILE A 14 3.43 1.18 -24.17
C ILE A 14 2.82 2.47 -23.63
N ILE A 15 2.04 2.41 -22.55
CA ILE A 15 1.48 3.60 -21.90
C ILE A 15 2.60 4.54 -21.44
N VAL A 16 3.65 4.01 -20.81
CA VAL A 16 4.80 4.80 -20.37
C VAL A 16 5.51 5.47 -21.54
N LEU A 17 5.63 4.80 -22.69
CA LEU A 17 6.24 5.35 -23.90
C LEU A 17 5.39 6.48 -24.52
N ILE A 18 4.07 6.33 -24.55
CA ILE A 18 3.15 7.35 -25.10
C ILE A 18 3.11 8.60 -24.22
N PHE A 19 2.93 8.42 -22.90
CA PHE A 19 2.83 9.53 -21.97
C PHE A 19 4.18 10.12 -21.58
N GLY A 20 5.25 9.34 -21.73
CA GLY A 20 6.60 9.65 -21.25
C GLY A 20 6.72 9.51 -19.74
N THR A 21 7.90 9.09 -19.28
CA THR A 21 8.19 8.88 -17.85
C THR A 21 8.07 10.16 -17.02
N LYS A 22 8.27 11.35 -17.62
CA LYS A 22 8.22 12.64 -16.94
C LYS A 22 6.81 13.02 -16.47
N ARG A 23 5.79 12.80 -17.32
CA ARG A 23 4.37 13.04 -16.98
C ARG A 23 3.91 12.02 -15.93
N LEU A 24 4.25 10.75 -16.15
CA LEU A 24 3.88 9.67 -15.26
C LEU A 24 4.52 9.81 -13.87
N ARG A 25 5.75 10.32 -13.78
CA ARG A 25 6.43 10.59 -12.50
C ARG A 25 5.79 11.74 -11.73
N ASN A 26 5.43 12.84 -12.40
CA ASN A 26 4.78 13.96 -11.71
C ASN A 26 3.42 13.52 -11.13
N ILE A 27 2.55 12.92 -11.94
CA ILE A 27 1.24 12.43 -11.49
C ILE A 27 1.39 11.28 -10.48
N GLY A 28 2.33 10.36 -10.73
CA GLY A 28 2.62 9.24 -9.84
C GLY A 28 3.19 9.67 -8.49
N SER A 29 3.95 10.76 -8.42
CA SER A 29 4.43 11.33 -7.16
C SER A 29 3.29 11.90 -6.32
N ASP A 30 2.36 12.60 -6.96
CA ASP A 30 1.21 13.21 -6.29
C ASP A 30 0.24 12.13 -5.80
N LEU A 31 -0.12 11.17 -6.66
CA LEU A 31 -0.95 10.03 -6.30
C LEU A 31 -0.26 9.11 -5.28
N GLY A 32 1.04 8.88 -5.45
CA GLY A 32 1.84 8.05 -4.53
C GLY A 32 1.92 8.65 -3.14
N SER A 33 2.01 9.98 -3.03
CA SER A 33 1.99 10.67 -1.74
C SER A 33 0.64 10.55 -1.04
N ALA A 34 -0.47 10.67 -1.78
CA ALA A 34 -1.82 10.47 -1.24
C ALA A 34 -2.05 9.02 -0.76
N VAL A 35 -1.64 8.02 -1.57
CA VAL A 35 -1.77 6.60 -1.21
C VAL A 35 -0.83 6.22 -0.05
N LYS A 36 0.34 6.85 0.07
CA LYS A 36 1.25 6.64 1.20
C LYS A 36 0.64 7.09 2.52
N GLY A 37 -0.08 8.21 2.53
CA GLY A 37 -0.85 8.67 3.68
C GLY A 37 -1.92 7.66 4.09
N PHE A 38 -2.71 7.19 3.11
CA PHE A 38 -3.74 6.18 3.33
C PHE A 38 -3.19 4.86 3.89
N LYS A 39 -2.10 4.34 3.30
CA LYS A 39 -1.45 3.12 3.81
C LYS A 39 -0.89 3.31 5.22
N LYS A 40 -0.31 4.49 5.49
CA LYS A 40 0.24 4.80 6.82
C LYS A 40 -0.88 4.82 7.87
N SER A 41 -1.99 5.51 7.63
CA SER A 41 -3.14 5.51 8.56
C SER A 41 -3.72 4.10 8.76
N SER A 42 -3.89 3.32 7.69
CA SER A 42 -4.43 1.96 7.82
C SER A 42 -3.49 1.04 8.61
N THR A 43 -2.18 1.16 8.44
CA THR A 43 -1.20 0.37 9.21
C THR A 43 -1.02 0.87 10.65
N ASP A 44 -1.20 2.17 10.91
CA ASP A 44 -1.15 2.75 12.27
C ASP A 44 -2.32 2.24 13.12
N ASP A 45 -3.52 2.18 12.53
CA ASP A 45 -4.72 1.58 13.15
C ASP A 45 -4.58 0.06 13.41
N GLU A 46 -3.74 -0.64 12.62
CA GLU A 46 -3.43 -2.07 12.81
C GLU A 46 -2.34 -2.30 13.89
N GLN A 47 -1.39 -1.37 14.05
CA GLN A 47 -0.34 -1.46 15.07
C GLN A 47 -0.87 -1.12 16.48
N ASP A 48 -1.79 -0.16 16.60
CA ASP A 48 -2.41 0.18 17.90
C ASP A 48 -3.27 -0.99 18.47
N GLN A 49 -3.88 -1.78 17.58
CA GLN A 49 -4.59 -3.00 17.96
C GLN A 49 -3.68 -4.17 18.38
N SER A 50 -2.42 -4.16 17.94
CA SER A 50 -1.45 -5.22 18.26
C SER A 50 -0.70 -4.97 19.57
N ALA A 51 -0.62 -3.71 20.04
CA ALA A 51 0.04 -3.34 21.31
C ALA A 51 -0.88 -3.48 22.55
N LYS A 52 -2.20 -3.67 22.38
CA LYS A 52 -3.16 -3.81 23.48
C LYS A 52 -3.56 -5.26 23.79
N LYS A 53 -2.74 -6.24 23.38
CA LYS A 53 -2.99 -7.68 23.63
C LYS A 53 -1.90 -8.36 24.48
N GLU A 54 -1.28 -7.62 25.39
CA GLU A 54 -0.52 -8.21 26.50
C GLU A 54 -1.02 -7.58 27.81
N LEU A 55 -2.20 -8.02 28.26
CA LEU A 55 -2.48 -7.96 29.70
C LEU A 55 -1.73 -9.12 30.34
N PRO A 56 -0.92 -8.89 31.39
CA PRO A 56 -0.42 -9.97 32.21
C PRO A 56 -1.63 -10.65 32.86
N GLU A 57 -1.81 -11.94 32.62
CA GLU A 57 -2.62 -12.79 33.48
C GLU A 57 -1.93 -12.87 34.86
N ASP A 58 -2.06 -11.79 35.65
CA ASP A 58 -1.76 -11.79 37.06
C ASP A 58 -2.89 -12.51 37.79
N ARG A 59 -2.55 -13.71 38.28
CA ARG A 59 -3.01 -14.30 39.53
C ARG A 59 -4.51 -14.22 39.84
N LYS A 60 -5.17 -15.37 39.62
CA LYS A 60 -6.30 -15.78 40.46
C LYS A 60 -5.77 -16.64 41.62
N ASP A 61 -5.49 -15.98 42.72
CA ASP A 61 -5.54 -16.52 44.08
C ASP A 61 -6.95 -16.34 44.66
N ASN A 62 -7.60 -17.46 45.01
CA ASN A 62 -8.43 -17.73 46.20
C ASN A 62 -9.38 -18.92 45.96
#